data_AF-A0A661VTN1-F1
#
_entry.id   AF-A0A661VTN1-F1
#
_cell.length_a   1.000
_cell.length_b   1.000
_cell.length_c   1.000
_cell.angle_alpha   90.00
_cell.angle_beta   90.00
_cell.angle_gamma   90.00
#
_symmetry.space_group_name_H-M   'P 1'
#
loop_
_entity.id
_entity.type
_entity.pdbx_description
1 polymer ?
#
loop_
_entity_poly.entity_id
_entity_poly.type
_entity_poly.pdbx_seq_one_letter_code
_entity_poly.pdbx_strand_id
1 'polypeptide(L)'
;MASQLHLTMKEPIIFRRDDCLSHEQAMYWKDLLYRTVKIGTEIEFALPKGVKRDFMDPLTEVLQPSRDLNNLGRYGILDIIHEHCGVEIQVIGRQPYYPALIEQYRAILDPLLERRVRARATCGLHYHTLPIGLSEPVPEIVLANVWNLTRRYAPHLRYLTSAGNSLESLCRRRNYTSHLEMVRHTPGVYSMREIQQLLSDSKRVPEHQNFLNLEHVTFTGDGAVQDFHLEFRFPDADLAPTSIVAKTFLFLALLLKAVEISQYGVIHVGQVQEWRRKVELLDMLSNNDGNLATSDTSAVTPEVLDELRAGCRELLEL
;
A
#
# COMPACT_ATOMS: atom_id res chain seq x y z
N MET A 1 22.28 1.88 32.17
CA MET A 1 22.69 0.61 31.53
C MET A 1 21.80 0.42 30.32
N ALA A 2 22.29 0.80 29.14
CA ALA A 2 21.56 0.58 27.89
C ALA A 2 21.70 -0.91 27.52
N SER A 3 20.60 -1.65 27.53
CA SER A 3 20.59 -2.99 26.95
C SER A 3 20.83 -2.85 25.46
N GLN A 4 21.94 -3.41 24.98
CA GLN A 4 22.12 -3.70 23.57
C GLN A 4 21.03 -4.70 23.18
N LEU A 5 19.94 -4.21 22.60
CA LEU A 5 19.02 -5.03 21.81
C LEU A 5 19.83 -5.54 20.62
N HIS A 6 20.39 -6.75 20.78
CA HIS A 6 20.92 -7.53 19.68
C HIS A 6 19.73 -7.78 18.74
N LEU A 7 19.65 -7.00 17.66
CA LEU A 7 18.78 -7.27 16.53
C LEU A 7 19.39 -8.44 15.77
N THR A 8 19.25 -9.65 16.31
CA THR A 8 19.40 -10.84 15.49
C THR A 8 18.22 -10.84 14.52
N MET A 9 18.50 -10.68 13.23
CA MET A 9 17.49 -10.94 12.19
C MET A 9 16.92 -12.33 12.45
N LYS A 10 15.67 -12.40 12.92
CA LYS A 10 15.01 -13.68 13.13
C LYS A 10 14.73 -14.26 11.76
N GLU A 11 15.39 -15.37 11.43
CA GLU A 11 15.14 -16.07 10.18
C GLU A 11 13.63 -16.24 9.96
N PRO A 12 13.11 -15.87 8.80
CA PRO A 12 11.69 -15.97 8.53
C PRO A 12 11.29 -17.45 8.54
N ILE A 13 10.22 -17.77 9.26
CA ILE A 13 9.60 -19.09 9.15
C ILE A 13 8.94 -19.16 7.76
N ILE A 14 9.24 -20.19 6.98
CA ILE A 14 8.66 -20.41 5.65
C ILE A 14 7.81 -21.68 5.67
N PHE A 15 6.58 -21.59 5.17
CA PHE A 15 5.76 -22.76 4.90
C PHE A 15 6.04 -23.26 3.50
N ARG A 16 6.48 -24.52 3.39
CA ARG A 16 6.58 -25.17 2.08
C ARG A 16 5.19 -25.31 1.47
N ARG A 17 5.10 -25.01 0.18
CA ARG A 17 3.96 -25.33 -0.66
C ARG A 17 4.45 -26.10 -1.87
N ASP A 18 3.55 -26.81 -2.52
CA ASP A 18 3.89 -27.61 -3.70
C ASP A 18 4.05 -26.75 -4.96
N ASP A 19 3.63 -25.49 -4.91
CA ASP A 19 3.72 -24.49 -5.99
C ASP A 19 4.93 -23.54 -5.87
N CYS A 20 5.98 -23.96 -5.15
CA CYS A 20 7.23 -23.20 -5.08
C CYS A 20 7.84 -22.97 -6.47
N LEU A 21 8.40 -21.78 -6.69
CA LEU A 21 9.15 -21.48 -7.90
C LEU A 21 10.52 -22.15 -7.87
N SER A 22 10.95 -22.69 -9.00
CA SER A 22 12.38 -22.94 -9.23
C SER A 22 13.16 -21.63 -9.27
N HIS A 23 14.48 -21.71 -9.12
CA HIS A 23 15.35 -20.55 -9.25
C HIS A 23 15.19 -19.82 -10.60
N GLU A 24 15.11 -20.58 -11.69
CA GLU A 24 14.92 -20.05 -13.04
C GLU A 24 13.57 -19.33 -13.19
N GLN A 25 12.50 -19.92 -12.66
CA GLN A 25 11.17 -19.30 -12.66
C GLN A 25 11.14 -18.01 -11.83
N ALA A 26 11.79 -17.98 -10.67
CA ALA A 26 11.84 -16.77 -9.84
C ALA A 26 12.65 -15.65 -10.52
N MET A 27 13.78 -15.98 -11.16
CA MET A 27 14.55 -15.02 -11.96
C MET A 27 13.73 -14.48 -13.13
N TYR A 28 13.00 -15.36 -13.83
CA TYR A 28 12.09 -14.99 -14.91
C TYR A 28 11.00 -14.02 -14.44
N TRP A 29 10.23 -14.40 -13.41
CA TRP A 29 9.14 -13.58 -12.89
C TRP A 29 9.62 -12.26 -12.33
N LYS A 30 10.78 -12.24 -11.67
CA LYS A 30 11.36 -11.02 -11.12
C LYS A 30 11.74 -10.04 -12.23
N ASP A 31 12.42 -10.51 -13.29
CA ASP A 31 12.79 -9.66 -14.43
C ASP A 31 11.55 -9.20 -15.21
N LEU A 32 10.59 -10.10 -15.47
CA LEU A 32 9.36 -9.78 -16.18
C LEU A 32 8.56 -8.72 -15.42
N LEU A 33 8.27 -8.95 -14.13
CA LEU A 33 7.50 -8.00 -13.32
C LEU A 33 8.23 -6.67 -13.14
N TYR A 34 9.56 -6.66 -12.98
CA TYR A 34 10.33 -5.43 -12.93
C TYR A 34 10.16 -4.56 -14.20
N ARG A 35 10.01 -5.20 -15.37
CA ARG A 35 9.85 -4.52 -16.66
C ARG A 35 8.42 -4.11 -16.97
N THR A 36 7.44 -4.92 -16.56
CA THR A 36 6.03 -4.76 -16.97
C THR A 36 5.18 -4.05 -15.92
N VAL A 37 5.58 -4.08 -14.65
CA VAL A 37 4.85 -3.43 -13.56
C VAL A 37 4.86 -1.93 -13.75
N LYS A 38 3.65 -1.38 -13.74
CA LYS A 38 3.38 0.03 -13.61
C LYS A 38 2.77 0.27 -12.24
N ILE A 39 3.10 1.41 -11.64
CA ILE A 39 2.49 1.82 -10.38
C ILE A 39 1.76 3.14 -10.61
N GLY A 40 0.44 3.09 -10.51
CA GLY A 40 -0.45 4.26 -10.53
C GLY A 40 -0.76 4.71 -9.11
N THR A 41 -1.20 5.96 -8.96
CA THR A 41 -1.58 6.49 -7.65
C THR A 41 -2.87 7.27 -7.69
N GLU A 42 -3.69 7.10 -6.67
CA GLU A 42 -4.76 8.03 -6.34
C GLU A 42 -4.26 8.91 -5.19
N ILE A 43 -4.32 10.22 -5.39
CA ILE A 43 -3.85 11.20 -4.41
C ILE A 43 -5.06 12.00 -3.90
N GLU A 44 -5.43 11.77 -2.66
CA GLU A 44 -6.58 12.44 -2.05
C GLU A 44 -6.12 13.58 -1.13
N PHE A 45 -6.76 14.73 -1.25
CA PHE A 45 -6.57 15.84 -0.32
C PHE A 45 -7.86 16.56 0.01
N ALA A 46 -7.91 17.13 1.21
CA ALA A 46 -8.99 17.99 1.61
C ALA A 46 -8.82 19.41 1.06
N LEU A 47 -9.92 19.99 0.60
CA LEU A 47 -9.96 21.38 0.19
C LEU A 47 -9.72 22.34 1.38
N PRO A 48 -9.33 23.60 1.12
CA PRO A 48 -9.35 24.65 2.13
C PRO A 48 -10.73 24.78 2.79
N LYS A 49 -10.78 25.19 4.06
CA LYS A 49 -12.04 25.33 4.80
C LYS A 49 -12.93 26.36 4.10
N GLY A 50 -14.16 25.96 3.73
CA GLY A 50 -15.15 26.85 3.12
C GLY A 50 -15.18 26.85 1.59
N VAL A 51 -14.29 26.13 0.92
CA VAL A 51 -14.26 26.00 -0.56
C VAL A 51 -15.07 24.77 -0.97
N LYS A 52 -15.99 24.89 -1.94
CA LYS A 52 -16.88 23.77 -2.32
C LYS A 52 -17.16 23.56 -3.82
N ARG A 53 -16.94 24.50 -4.75
CA ARG A 53 -17.29 24.28 -6.18
C ARG A 53 -16.27 24.82 -7.19
N ASP A 54 -15.72 26.02 -7.02
CA ASP A 54 -14.82 26.63 -8.01
C ASP A 54 -13.34 26.18 -7.93
N PHE A 55 -13.06 25.09 -7.21
CA PHE A 55 -11.69 24.58 -7.08
C PHE A 55 -11.28 23.70 -8.26
N MET A 56 -12.23 22.94 -8.83
CA MET A 56 -11.95 21.87 -9.77
C MET A 56 -11.63 22.40 -11.17
N ASP A 57 -12.36 23.39 -11.68
CA ASP A 57 -12.15 23.90 -13.04
C ASP A 57 -10.75 24.52 -13.20
N PRO A 58 -10.29 25.44 -12.31
CA PRO A 58 -8.94 26.00 -12.42
C PRO A 58 -7.84 24.96 -12.19
N LEU A 59 -8.13 23.90 -11.44
CA LEU A 59 -7.18 22.80 -11.26
C LEU A 59 -7.10 21.93 -12.51
N THR A 60 -8.24 21.61 -13.11
CA THR A 60 -8.37 20.84 -14.36
C THR A 60 -7.70 21.56 -15.51
N GLU A 61 -7.85 22.89 -15.60
CA GLU A 61 -7.18 23.70 -16.62
C GLU A 61 -5.64 23.63 -16.49
N VAL A 62 -5.11 23.68 -15.26
CA VAL A 62 -3.67 23.63 -14.99
C VAL A 62 -3.10 22.23 -15.17
N LEU A 63 -3.79 21.21 -14.65
CA LEU A 63 -3.32 19.83 -14.59
C LEU A 63 -3.70 19.00 -15.82
N GLN A 64 -4.61 19.49 -16.67
CA GLN A 64 -4.90 18.93 -18.01
C GLN A 64 -5.06 17.40 -18.00
N PRO A 65 -6.02 16.84 -17.21
CA PRO A 65 -6.24 15.40 -17.17
C PRO A 65 -6.56 14.86 -18.56
N SER A 66 -5.97 13.71 -18.90
CA SER A 66 -6.11 13.09 -20.21
C SER A 66 -7.50 12.50 -20.46
N ARG A 67 -8.14 11.97 -19.40
CA ARG A 67 -9.36 11.17 -19.44
C ARG A 67 -9.28 9.98 -20.41
N ASP A 68 -8.07 9.52 -20.68
CA ASP A 68 -7.79 8.41 -21.59
C ASP A 68 -6.59 7.63 -21.05
N LEU A 69 -6.82 6.39 -20.63
CA LEU A 69 -5.79 5.50 -20.11
C LEU A 69 -4.66 5.22 -21.12
N ASN A 70 -4.91 5.40 -22.42
CA ASN A 70 -3.92 5.20 -23.47
C ASN A 70 -3.10 6.47 -23.77
N ASN A 71 -3.48 7.62 -23.20
CA ASN A 71 -2.81 8.88 -23.38
C ASN A 71 -2.34 9.41 -22.02
N LEU A 72 -1.04 9.35 -21.75
CA LEU A 72 -0.48 9.85 -20.49
C LEU A 72 -0.70 11.37 -20.30
N GLY A 73 -1.00 12.12 -21.36
CA GLY A 73 -1.06 13.57 -21.28
C GLY A 73 0.25 14.17 -20.76
N ARG A 74 0.18 15.42 -20.30
CA ARG A 74 1.37 16.16 -19.85
C ARG A 74 1.93 15.65 -18.52
N TYR A 75 1.05 15.38 -17.56
CA TYR A 75 1.44 15.03 -16.19
C TYR A 75 1.07 13.60 -15.78
N GLY A 76 0.65 12.74 -16.72
CA GLY A 76 0.23 11.37 -16.38
C GLY A 76 -1.10 11.29 -15.64
N ILE A 77 -1.90 12.35 -15.61
CA ILE A 77 -3.17 12.37 -14.86
C ILE A 77 -4.26 11.79 -15.77
N LEU A 78 -4.98 10.79 -15.23
CA LEU A 78 -6.17 10.23 -15.84
C LEU A 78 -7.34 11.20 -15.65
N ASP A 79 -7.70 11.46 -14.39
CA ASP A 79 -8.83 12.31 -14.06
C ASP A 79 -8.62 13.03 -12.72
N ILE A 80 -9.48 14.01 -12.46
CA ILE A 80 -9.54 14.77 -11.22
C ILE A 80 -10.98 14.74 -10.74
N ILE A 81 -11.25 14.02 -9.67
CA ILE A 81 -12.62 13.78 -9.19
C ILE A 81 -12.86 14.45 -7.84
N HIS A 82 -14.12 14.78 -7.59
CA HIS A 82 -14.54 15.30 -6.29
C HIS A 82 -14.84 14.14 -5.35
N GLU A 83 -13.95 13.90 -4.40
CA GLU A 83 -14.06 12.81 -3.42
C GLU A 83 -14.60 13.34 -2.08
N HIS A 84 -15.19 12.48 -1.23
CA HIS A 84 -15.87 12.83 0.03
C HIS A 84 -15.15 13.86 0.90
N CYS A 85 -13.82 13.85 0.90
CA CYS A 85 -12.97 14.73 1.70
C CYS A 85 -12.47 15.99 0.96
N GLY A 86 -12.54 16.03 -0.38
CA GLY A 86 -12.12 17.16 -1.20
C GLY A 86 -11.89 16.80 -2.66
N VAL A 87 -10.64 16.51 -3.01
CA VAL A 87 -10.21 16.21 -4.38
C VAL A 87 -9.40 14.92 -4.39
N GLU A 88 -9.61 14.10 -5.40
CA GLU A 88 -8.76 12.96 -5.73
C GLU A 88 -8.18 13.17 -7.12
N ILE A 89 -6.88 12.96 -7.25
CA ILE A 89 -6.16 12.98 -8.53
C ILE A 89 -5.75 11.56 -8.86
N GLN A 90 -6.26 11.05 -9.97
CA GLN A 90 -5.95 9.71 -10.46
C GLN A 90 -4.78 9.81 -11.44
N VAL A 91 -3.65 9.17 -11.10
CA VAL A 91 -2.42 9.20 -11.90
C VAL A 91 -2.23 7.84 -12.57
N ILE A 92 -2.14 7.85 -13.89
CA ILE A 92 -1.90 6.67 -14.72
C ILE A 92 -0.55 6.07 -14.34
N GLY A 93 -0.56 4.76 -14.11
CA GLY A 93 0.63 4.02 -13.74
C GLY A 93 1.74 4.08 -14.79
N ARG A 94 2.97 4.20 -14.31
CA ARG A 94 4.19 4.14 -15.11
C ARG A 94 5.19 3.18 -14.50
N GLN A 95 6.14 2.71 -15.32
CA GLN A 95 7.30 1.99 -14.79
C GLN A 95 8.09 2.93 -13.88
N PRO A 96 8.42 2.52 -12.64
CA PRO A 96 9.10 3.42 -11.72
C PRO A 96 10.48 3.88 -12.20
N TYR A 97 10.62 5.19 -12.43
CA TYR A 97 11.89 5.84 -12.75
C TYR A 97 12.01 7.16 -11.98
N TYR A 98 12.96 7.23 -11.05
CA TYR A 98 12.96 8.24 -9.99
C TYR A 98 12.96 9.69 -10.49
N PRO A 99 13.84 10.11 -11.43
CA PRO A 99 13.86 11.50 -11.89
C PRO A 99 12.53 11.94 -12.51
N ALA A 100 11.97 11.11 -13.40
CA ALA A 100 10.72 11.42 -14.07
C ALA A 100 9.53 11.46 -13.10
N LEU A 101 9.47 10.53 -12.15
CA LEU A 101 8.42 10.53 -11.13
C LEU A 101 8.51 11.76 -10.21
N ILE A 102 9.72 12.17 -9.81
CA ILE A 102 9.89 13.36 -8.97
C ILE A 102 9.42 14.63 -9.70
N GLU A 103 9.80 14.80 -10.97
CA GLU A 103 9.33 15.92 -11.77
C GLU A 103 7.81 15.91 -11.94
N GLN A 104 7.25 14.74 -12.22
CA GLN A 104 5.81 14.55 -12.36
C GLN A 104 5.06 14.92 -11.07
N TYR A 105 5.41 14.35 -9.93
CA TYR A 105 4.71 14.62 -8.67
C TYR A 105 4.93 16.04 -8.16
N ARG A 106 6.06 16.69 -8.45
CA ARG A 106 6.22 18.14 -8.20
C ARG A 106 5.21 18.94 -9.03
N ALA A 107 5.14 18.68 -10.32
CA ALA A 107 4.20 19.37 -11.21
C ALA A 107 2.72 19.14 -10.84
N ILE A 108 2.39 17.97 -10.26
CA ILE A 108 1.05 17.67 -9.74
C ILE A 108 0.80 18.41 -8.42
N LEU A 109 1.74 18.39 -7.48
CA LEU A 109 1.55 18.89 -6.12
C LEU A 109 1.71 20.40 -5.99
N ASP A 110 2.57 21.06 -6.78
CA ASP A 110 2.81 22.50 -6.68
C ASP A 110 1.51 23.32 -6.85
N PRO A 111 0.66 23.07 -7.88
CA PRO A 111 -0.62 23.78 -8.02
C PRO A 111 -1.60 23.52 -6.86
N LEU A 112 -1.54 22.34 -6.24
CA LEU A 112 -2.38 21.99 -5.09
C LEU A 112 -1.92 22.71 -3.83
N LEU A 113 -0.61 22.79 -3.61
CA LEU A 113 0.00 23.51 -2.49
C LEU A 113 -0.27 25.02 -2.58
N GLU A 114 -0.17 25.61 -3.78
CA GLU A 114 -0.56 27.00 -4.04
C GLU A 114 -2.02 27.27 -3.65
N ARG A 115 -2.90 26.29 -3.89
CA ARG A 115 -4.32 26.35 -3.54
C ARG A 115 -4.62 25.88 -2.11
N ARG A 116 -3.59 25.61 -1.31
CA ARG A 116 -3.66 25.29 0.13
C ARG A 116 -4.50 24.06 0.45
N VAL A 117 -4.39 23.00 -0.36
CA VAL A 117 -4.94 21.69 0.01
C VAL A 117 -4.32 21.18 1.30
N ARG A 118 -4.99 20.23 1.96
CA ARG A 118 -4.57 19.73 3.27
C ARG A 118 -4.68 18.21 3.32
N ALA A 119 -3.66 17.56 3.88
CA ALA A 119 -3.80 16.20 4.38
C ALA A 119 -4.77 16.19 5.57
N ARG A 120 -5.70 15.23 5.57
CA ARG A 120 -6.62 14.95 6.68
C ARG A 120 -6.71 13.44 6.86
N ALA A 121 -7.17 13.00 8.03
CA ALA A 121 -7.34 11.58 8.30
C ALA A 121 -8.46 10.88 7.50
N THR A 122 -9.19 11.61 6.64
CA THR A 122 -10.12 11.01 5.66
C THR A 122 -9.54 10.99 4.25
N CYS A 123 -8.29 11.40 4.08
CA CYS A 123 -7.56 11.41 2.83
C CYS A 123 -6.45 10.39 2.92
N GLY A 124 -6.11 9.76 1.80
CA GLY A 124 -4.88 9.00 1.73
C GLY A 124 -4.27 8.93 0.34
N LEU A 125 -3.26 8.08 0.23
CA LEU A 125 -2.70 7.69 -1.05
C LEU A 125 -3.06 6.24 -1.31
N HIS A 126 -3.52 5.94 -2.52
CA HIS A 126 -3.65 4.57 -3.00
C HIS A 126 -2.59 4.29 -4.04
N TYR A 127 -1.96 3.13 -3.95
CA TYR A 127 -0.95 2.70 -4.92
C TYR A 127 -1.44 1.45 -5.62
N HIS A 128 -1.70 1.57 -6.91
CA HIS A 128 -2.12 0.47 -7.75
C HIS A 128 -0.89 -0.13 -8.43
N THR A 129 -0.54 -1.36 -8.06
CA THR A 129 0.54 -2.12 -8.66
C THR A 129 -0.06 -3.12 -9.63
N LEU A 130 0.22 -2.93 -10.93
CA LEU A 130 -0.30 -3.77 -11.99
C LEU A 130 0.71 -3.96 -13.13
N PRO A 131 1.01 -5.20 -13.55
CA PRO A 131 1.76 -5.47 -14.76
C PRO A 131 0.82 -5.38 -15.97
N ILE A 132 1.23 -4.61 -16.97
CA ILE A 132 0.42 -4.43 -18.18
C ILE A 132 0.90 -5.39 -19.28
N GLY A 133 -0.05 -6.10 -19.88
CA GLY A 133 0.21 -6.91 -21.07
C GLY A 133 0.97 -8.21 -20.78
N LEU A 134 0.75 -8.82 -19.61
CA LEU A 134 1.25 -10.17 -19.36
C LEU A 134 0.58 -11.16 -20.31
N SER A 135 1.39 -12.00 -20.96
CA SER A 135 0.91 -13.08 -21.82
C SER A 135 0.58 -14.36 -21.04
N GLU A 136 0.95 -14.42 -19.78
CA GLU A 136 0.77 -15.59 -18.91
C GLU A 136 0.37 -15.16 -17.49
N PRO A 137 -0.44 -15.97 -16.79
CA PRO A 137 -0.90 -15.65 -15.45
C PRO A 137 0.24 -15.77 -14.42
N VAL A 138 0.23 -14.90 -13.41
CA VAL A 138 1.22 -14.89 -12.34
C VAL A 138 0.96 -16.06 -11.38
N PRO A 139 1.98 -16.84 -10.98
CA PRO A 139 1.83 -17.90 -10.00
C PRO A 139 1.21 -17.40 -8.68
N GLU A 140 0.23 -18.12 -8.15
CA GLU A 140 -0.50 -17.73 -6.93
C GLU A 140 0.45 -17.48 -5.74
N ILE A 141 1.52 -18.27 -5.63
CA ILE A 141 2.51 -18.14 -4.56
C ILE A 141 3.14 -16.73 -4.49
N VAL A 142 3.27 -16.02 -5.63
CA VAL A 142 3.77 -14.63 -5.65
C VAL A 142 2.79 -13.73 -4.91
N LEU A 143 1.50 -13.82 -5.22
CA LEU A 143 0.44 -13.07 -4.54
C LEU A 143 0.35 -13.43 -3.05
N ALA A 144 0.44 -14.73 -2.72
CA ALA A 144 0.48 -15.20 -1.34
C ALA A 144 1.64 -14.59 -0.54
N ASN A 145 2.81 -14.45 -1.14
CA ASN A 145 3.96 -13.81 -0.52
C ASN A 145 3.81 -12.29 -0.43
N VAL A 146 3.22 -11.60 -1.41
CA VAL A 146 2.91 -10.16 -1.28
C VAL A 146 1.94 -9.94 -0.11
N TRP A 147 0.89 -10.76 -0.02
CA TRP A 147 -0.08 -10.72 1.07
C TRP A 147 0.60 -10.94 2.43
N ASN A 148 1.42 -11.97 2.58
CA ASN A 148 2.08 -12.25 3.84
C ASN A 148 3.22 -11.30 4.19
N LEU A 149 3.98 -10.77 3.24
CA LEU A 149 4.95 -9.70 3.50
C LEU A 149 4.23 -8.46 4.02
N THR A 150 3.13 -8.08 3.37
CA THR A 150 2.30 -6.94 3.80
C THR A 150 1.78 -7.19 5.22
N ARG A 151 1.23 -8.37 5.52
CA ARG A 151 0.76 -8.74 6.87
C ARG A 151 1.89 -8.72 7.89
N ARG A 152 3.02 -9.35 7.58
CA ARG A 152 4.17 -9.48 8.48
C ARG A 152 4.70 -8.11 8.88
N TYR A 153 4.70 -7.14 7.98
CA TYR A 153 5.22 -5.79 8.23
C TYR A 153 4.15 -4.72 8.33
N ALA A 154 2.86 -5.07 8.39
CA ALA A 154 1.76 -4.13 8.39
C ALA A 154 1.89 -2.96 9.39
N PRO A 155 2.22 -3.16 10.70
CA PRO A 155 2.41 -2.01 11.60
C PRO A 155 3.58 -1.12 11.19
N HIS A 156 4.66 -1.70 10.69
CA HIS A 156 5.86 -0.99 10.23
C HIS A 156 5.61 -0.23 8.94
N LEU A 157 4.88 -0.84 8.00
CA LEU A 157 4.43 -0.21 6.76
C LEU A 157 3.54 0.98 7.09
N ARG A 158 2.54 0.78 7.96
CA ARG A 158 1.64 1.83 8.43
C ARG A 158 2.41 2.99 9.06
N TYR A 159 3.38 2.70 9.92
CA TYR A 159 4.23 3.70 10.55
C TYR A 159 5.12 4.43 9.53
N LEU A 160 5.82 3.69 8.66
CA LEU A 160 6.75 4.23 7.67
C LEU A 160 6.06 5.12 6.63
N THR A 161 4.81 4.78 6.26
CA THR A 161 4.02 5.54 5.29
C THR A 161 3.10 6.58 5.93
N SER A 162 3.25 6.82 7.24
CA SER A 162 2.47 7.85 7.92
C SER A 162 2.99 9.25 7.58
N ALA A 163 2.06 10.20 7.49
CA ALA A 163 2.37 11.60 7.15
C ALA A 163 1.67 12.58 8.12
N GLY A 164 1.41 12.11 9.35
CA GLY A 164 0.82 12.92 10.41
C GLY A 164 1.66 14.15 10.76
N ASN A 165 0.99 15.22 11.20
CA ASN A 165 1.64 16.48 11.57
C ASN A 165 2.14 16.53 13.02
N SER A 166 1.82 15.52 13.84
CA SER A 166 2.37 15.29 15.17
C SER A 166 2.39 13.78 15.52
N LEU A 167 3.09 13.41 16.60
CA LEU A 167 3.16 12.02 17.09
C LEU A 167 1.78 11.48 17.52
N GLU A 168 0.92 12.38 17.99
CA GLU A 168 -0.43 12.12 18.48
C GLU A 168 -1.49 12.14 17.36
N SER A 169 -1.05 12.30 16.10
CA SER A 169 -1.93 12.48 14.94
C SER A 169 -1.44 11.73 13.71
N LEU A 170 -0.86 10.54 13.90
CA LEU A 170 -0.61 9.60 12.81
C LEU A 170 -1.94 9.36 12.07
N CYS A 171 -1.92 9.56 10.76
CA CYS A 171 -3.11 9.92 9.99
C CYS A 171 -3.86 8.68 9.48
N ARG A 172 -4.97 8.96 8.80
CA ARG A 172 -5.96 8.05 8.18
C ARG A 172 -6.78 7.18 9.14
N ARG A 173 -8.11 7.20 8.99
CA ARG A 173 -8.99 6.40 9.83
C ARG A 173 -9.05 4.93 9.43
N ARG A 174 -9.26 4.03 10.38
CA ARG A 174 -9.39 2.58 10.13
C ARG A 174 -10.51 2.29 9.13
N ASN A 175 -11.62 3.01 9.18
CA ASN A 175 -12.72 2.85 8.23
C ASN A 175 -12.41 3.35 6.81
N TYR A 176 -11.20 3.79 6.51
CA TYR A 176 -10.72 4.03 5.13
C TYR A 176 -9.48 3.19 4.81
N THR A 177 -8.95 2.40 5.76
CA THR A 177 -7.76 1.56 5.61
C THR A 177 -7.71 0.50 6.73
N SER A 178 -8.65 -0.42 6.71
CA SER A 178 -8.86 -1.40 7.76
C SER A 178 -7.96 -2.62 7.58
N HIS A 179 -7.19 -2.95 8.61
CA HIS A 179 -6.41 -4.19 8.68
C HIS A 179 -7.22 -5.40 9.17
N LEU A 180 -8.49 -5.20 9.55
CA LEU A 180 -9.24 -6.14 10.38
C LEU A 180 -9.53 -7.49 9.72
N GLU A 181 -9.76 -7.52 8.41
CA GLU A 181 -9.88 -8.79 7.66
C GLU A 181 -8.50 -9.33 7.28
N MET A 182 -7.60 -8.47 6.83
CA MET A 182 -6.24 -8.85 6.43
C MET A 182 -5.50 -9.63 7.55
N VAL A 183 -5.66 -9.25 8.81
CA VAL A 183 -4.99 -9.96 9.93
C VAL A 183 -5.55 -11.38 10.15
N ARG A 184 -6.78 -11.67 9.73
CA ARG A 184 -7.47 -12.94 9.98
C ARG A 184 -7.15 -14.00 8.93
N HIS A 185 -6.99 -13.59 7.68
CA HIS A 185 -6.95 -14.51 6.55
C HIS A 185 -5.52 -14.79 6.11
N THR A 186 -5.15 -16.08 6.07
CA THR A 186 -3.77 -16.50 5.82
C THR A 186 -3.68 -17.50 4.67
N PRO A 187 -2.68 -17.36 3.77
CA PRO A 187 -2.48 -18.26 2.63
C PRO A 187 -1.95 -19.65 3.02
N GLY A 188 -1.76 -19.90 4.32
CA GLY A 188 -1.52 -21.23 4.88
C GLY A 188 -2.81 -22.00 5.21
N VAL A 189 -3.97 -21.36 5.12
CA VAL A 189 -5.29 -21.97 5.37
C VAL A 189 -6.20 -21.84 4.15
N TYR A 190 -6.12 -20.71 3.45
CA TYR A 190 -6.95 -20.38 2.29
C TYR A 190 -6.07 -20.17 1.06
N SER A 191 -6.60 -20.44 -0.12
CA SER A 191 -6.05 -19.92 -1.38
C SER A 191 -6.22 -18.40 -1.46
N MET A 192 -5.45 -17.73 -2.32
CA MET A 192 -5.61 -16.28 -2.51
C MET A 192 -6.98 -15.91 -3.10
N ARG A 193 -7.61 -16.81 -3.89
CA ARG A 193 -8.99 -16.64 -4.36
C ARG A 193 -9.99 -16.64 -3.22
N GLU A 194 -9.86 -17.59 -2.29
CA GLU A 194 -10.73 -17.64 -1.12
C GLU A 194 -10.51 -16.42 -0.22
N ILE A 195 -9.26 -15.96 -0.06
CA ILE A 195 -8.97 -14.72 0.67
C ILE A 195 -9.66 -13.54 0.01
N GLN A 196 -9.54 -13.37 -1.31
CA GLN A 196 -10.24 -12.30 -2.03
C GLN A 196 -11.75 -12.35 -1.78
N GLN A 197 -12.36 -13.54 -1.93
CA GLN A 197 -13.80 -13.71 -1.71
C GLN A 197 -14.20 -13.36 -0.26
N LEU A 198 -13.39 -13.75 0.74
CA LEU A 198 -13.62 -13.40 2.15
C LEU A 198 -13.53 -11.88 2.40
N LEU A 199 -12.67 -11.16 1.67
CA LEU A 199 -12.60 -9.70 1.73
C LEU A 199 -13.85 -9.06 1.10
N SER A 200 -14.28 -9.55 -0.06
CA SER A 200 -15.46 -9.06 -0.78
C SER A 200 -16.76 -9.29 0.02
N ASP A 201 -16.89 -10.48 0.63
CA ASP A 201 -18.06 -10.87 1.42
C ASP A 201 -18.07 -10.28 2.84
N SER A 202 -17.03 -9.56 3.25
CA SER A 202 -16.94 -9.03 4.61
C SER A 202 -18.02 -7.99 4.87
N LYS A 203 -18.88 -8.29 5.85
CA LYS A 203 -19.85 -7.32 6.39
C LYS A 203 -19.22 -6.33 7.38
N ARG A 204 -17.95 -6.54 7.75
CA ARG A 204 -17.22 -5.73 8.73
C ARG A 204 -16.39 -4.64 8.07
N VAL A 205 -15.77 -4.97 6.94
CA VAL A 205 -14.88 -4.08 6.20
C VAL A 205 -15.33 -4.08 4.75
N PRO A 206 -15.86 -2.96 4.22
CA PRO A 206 -16.09 -2.82 2.79
C PRO A 206 -14.82 -3.14 2.00
N GLU A 207 -14.97 -3.79 0.85
CA GLU A 207 -13.84 -4.32 0.07
C GLU A 207 -12.76 -3.26 -0.22
N HIS A 208 -13.20 -2.11 -0.75
CA HIS A 208 -12.38 -0.92 -1.02
C HIS A 208 -11.84 -0.21 0.24
N GLN A 209 -12.05 -0.74 1.45
CA GLN A 209 -11.47 -0.18 2.68
C GLN A 209 -10.42 -1.10 3.27
N ASN A 210 -10.11 -2.24 2.64
CA ASN A 210 -9.06 -3.13 3.11
C ASN A 210 -7.67 -2.49 2.99
N PHE A 211 -6.81 -2.78 3.97
CA PHE A 211 -5.42 -2.30 4.04
C PHE A 211 -4.62 -2.61 2.75
N LEU A 212 -4.78 -3.83 2.25
CA LEU A 212 -4.37 -4.28 0.92
C LEU A 212 -5.63 -4.78 0.23
N ASN A 213 -6.05 -4.10 -0.83
CA ASN A 213 -7.25 -4.43 -1.58
C ASN A 213 -6.90 -5.33 -2.77
N LEU A 214 -7.75 -6.34 -2.98
CA LEU A 214 -7.64 -7.39 -4.00
C LEU A 214 -8.83 -7.39 -4.97
N GLU A 215 -9.70 -6.38 -4.93
CA GLU A 215 -10.95 -6.28 -5.71
C GLU A 215 -10.76 -6.54 -7.21
N HIS A 216 -9.65 -6.08 -7.78
CA HIS A 216 -9.36 -6.20 -9.20
C HIS A 216 -8.44 -7.38 -9.56
N VAL A 217 -8.11 -8.22 -8.58
CA VAL A 217 -7.38 -9.46 -8.85
C VAL A 217 -8.34 -10.47 -9.49
N THR A 218 -7.91 -11.19 -10.52
CA THR A 218 -8.70 -12.31 -11.05
C THR A 218 -7.85 -13.56 -11.14
N PHE A 219 -8.50 -14.73 -11.20
CA PHE A 219 -7.82 -16.02 -11.20
C PHE A 219 -8.25 -16.88 -12.37
N THR A 220 -7.31 -17.63 -12.94
CA THR A 220 -7.56 -18.70 -13.92
C THR A 220 -8.24 -19.90 -13.27
N GLY A 221 -8.79 -20.84 -14.04
CA GLY A 221 -9.46 -22.02 -13.48
C GLY A 221 -8.61 -22.86 -12.52
N ASP A 222 -7.30 -22.92 -12.75
CA ASP A 222 -6.29 -23.65 -11.98
C ASP A 222 -5.68 -22.87 -10.81
N GLY A 223 -6.09 -21.62 -10.57
CA GLY A 223 -5.71 -20.85 -9.38
C GLY A 223 -4.57 -19.84 -9.58
N ALA A 224 -3.93 -19.79 -10.75
CA ALA A 224 -3.00 -18.73 -11.08
C ALA A 224 -3.71 -17.37 -11.21
N VAL A 225 -2.96 -16.27 -11.04
CA VAL A 225 -3.48 -14.91 -11.06
C VAL A 225 -3.51 -14.40 -12.50
N GLN A 226 -4.71 -14.24 -13.05
CA GLN A 226 -4.93 -13.79 -14.42
C GLN A 226 -4.72 -12.27 -14.54
N ASP A 227 -5.48 -11.49 -13.77
CA ASP A 227 -5.29 -10.05 -13.64
C ASP A 227 -4.61 -9.76 -12.29
N PHE A 228 -3.37 -9.29 -12.34
CA PHE A 228 -2.60 -8.96 -11.13
C PHE A 228 -2.73 -7.47 -10.83
N HIS A 229 -3.74 -7.07 -10.07
CA HIS A 229 -3.96 -5.67 -9.70
C HIS A 229 -4.10 -5.54 -8.19
N LEU A 230 -3.05 -5.05 -7.54
CA LEU A 230 -3.02 -4.83 -6.10
C LEU A 230 -3.17 -3.36 -5.78
N GLU A 231 -3.89 -3.04 -4.71
CA GLU A 231 -4.03 -1.67 -4.24
C GLU A 231 -3.61 -1.57 -2.76
N PHE A 232 -2.52 -0.84 -2.50
CA PHE A 232 -2.06 -0.51 -1.15
C PHE A 232 -2.78 0.75 -0.67
N ARG A 233 -3.64 0.63 0.35
CA ARG A 233 -4.52 1.72 0.82
C ARG A 233 -4.13 2.33 2.17
N PHE A 234 -3.13 1.76 2.84
CA PHE A 234 -2.67 2.23 4.13
C PHE A 234 -1.79 3.47 4.18
N PRO A 235 -1.18 3.96 3.08
CA PRO A 235 -0.45 5.22 3.13
C PRO A 235 -1.36 6.42 3.45
N ASP A 236 -0.85 7.30 4.30
CA ASP A 236 -1.50 8.58 4.60
C ASP A 236 -1.34 9.55 3.42
N ALA A 237 -2.23 10.53 3.33
CA ALA A 237 -2.10 11.64 2.40
C ALA A 237 -0.80 12.38 2.68
N ASP A 238 0.03 12.54 1.65
CA ASP A 238 1.37 13.11 1.78
C ASP A 238 1.57 14.21 0.74
N LEU A 239 2.03 15.38 1.19
CA LEU A 239 2.26 16.54 0.34
C LEU A 239 3.72 16.65 -0.12
N ALA A 240 4.56 15.65 0.17
CA ALA A 240 5.94 15.60 -0.28
C ALA A 240 6.10 14.68 -1.51
N PRO A 241 6.45 15.23 -2.70
CA PRO A 241 6.72 14.43 -3.90
C PRO A 241 7.74 13.31 -3.65
N THR A 242 8.83 13.63 -2.93
CA THR A 242 9.87 12.66 -2.59
C THR A 242 9.34 11.46 -1.80
N SER A 243 8.41 11.71 -0.88
CA SER A 243 7.81 10.66 -0.06
C SER A 243 6.86 9.79 -0.89
N ILE A 244 6.04 10.40 -1.75
CA ILE A 244 5.16 9.65 -2.66
C ILE A 244 5.99 8.73 -3.57
N VAL A 245 7.06 9.25 -4.16
CA VAL A 245 7.95 8.48 -5.04
C VAL A 245 8.69 7.38 -4.28
N ALA A 246 9.17 7.65 -3.06
CA ALA A 246 9.82 6.62 -2.24
C ALA A 246 8.90 5.43 -1.96
N LYS A 247 7.62 5.70 -1.66
CA LYS A 247 6.59 4.66 -1.46
C LYS A 247 6.33 3.84 -2.74
N THR A 248 6.37 4.45 -3.93
CA THR A 248 6.32 3.74 -5.21
C THR A 248 7.41 2.66 -5.29
N PHE A 249 8.66 3.02 -4.97
CA PHE A 249 9.78 2.06 -4.99
C PHE A 249 9.69 1.03 -3.87
N LEU A 250 9.18 1.39 -2.69
CA LEU A 250 8.90 0.44 -1.61
C LEU A 250 7.92 -0.66 -2.07
N PHE A 251 6.82 -0.29 -2.72
CA PHE A 251 5.82 -1.27 -3.16
C PHE A 251 6.30 -2.12 -4.34
N LEU A 252 7.11 -1.56 -5.25
CA LEU A 252 7.82 -2.36 -6.25
C LEU A 252 8.77 -3.36 -5.58
N ALA A 253 9.57 -2.93 -4.60
CA ALA A 253 10.51 -3.78 -3.90
C ALA A 253 9.80 -4.91 -3.14
N LEU A 254 8.68 -4.63 -2.47
CA LEU A 254 7.85 -5.66 -1.82
C LEU A 254 7.38 -6.74 -2.81
N LEU A 255 6.92 -6.34 -4.00
CA LEU A 255 6.51 -7.29 -5.04
C LEU A 255 7.69 -8.14 -5.51
N LEU A 256 8.81 -7.53 -5.85
CA LEU A 256 9.99 -8.28 -6.31
C LEU A 256 10.54 -9.20 -5.22
N LYS A 257 10.48 -8.77 -3.96
CA LYS A 257 10.87 -9.59 -2.82
C LYS A 257 9.93 -10.78 -2.62
N ALA A 258 8.64 -10.60 -2.83
CA ALA A 258 7.68 -11.70 -2.80
C ALA A 258 8.03 -12.79 -3.82
N VAL A 259 8.43 -12.40 -5.04
CA VAL A 259 8.89 -13.35 -6.08
C VAL A 259 10.13 -14.12 -5.62
N GLU A 260 11.11 -13.45 -5.02
CA GLU A 260 12.31 -14.13 -4.50
C GLU A 260 11.96 -15.16 -3.44
N ILE A 261 11.09 -14.81 -2.50
CA ILE A 261 10.68 -15.67 -1.40
C ILE A 261 9.88 -16.89 -1.90
N SER A 262 9.13 -16.74 -2.99
CA SER A 262 8.36 -17.82 -3.61
C SER A 262 9.20 -19.02 -4.06
N GLN A 263 10.54 -18.91 -4.09
CA GLN A 263 11.42 -20.07 -4.28
C GLN A 263 11.42 -21.04 -3.09
N TYR A 264 11.18 -20.51 -1.89
CA TYR A 264 11.33 -21.23 -0.64
C TYR A 264 9.98 -21.69 -0.06
N GLY A 265 8.89 -21.04 -0.50
CA GLY A 265 7.54 -21.26 -0.02
C GLY A 265 6.85 -19.95 0.29
N VAL A 266 5.94 -19.97 1.26
CA VAL A 266 5.23 -18.78 1.73
C VAL A 266 5.78 -18.30 3.06
N ILE A 267 6.17 -17.03 3.12
CA ILE A 267 6.67 -16.42 4.36
C ILE A 267 5.59 -16.39 5.44
N HIS A 268 5.96 -16.74 6.66
CA HIS A 268 5.09 -16.68 7.82
C HIS A 268 5.15 -15.31 8.51
N VAL A 269 4.04 -14.92 9.14
CA VAL A 269 3.89 -13.60 9.79
C VAL A 269 4.61 -13.48 11.15
N GLY A 270 5.09 -14.60 11.70
CA GLY A 270 5.80 -14.67 12.99
C GLY A 270 5.13 -15.67 13.95
N GLN A 271 5.76 -15.95 15.09
CA GLN A 271 5.15 -16.82 16.10
C GLN A 271 3.88 -16.21 16.68
N VAL A 272 3.04 -17.00 17.35
CA VAL A 272 1.72 -16.55 17.86
C VAL A 272 1.81 -15.28 18.70
N GLN A 273 2.78 -15.17 19.61
CA GLN A 273 2.93 -13.97 20.45
C GLN A 273 3.44 -12.75 19.66
N GLU A 274 4.38 -12.96 18.74
CA GLU A 274 4.87 -11.90 17.86
C GLU A 274 3.76 -11.38 16.95
N TRP A 275 2.93 -12.29 16.44
CA TRP A 275 1.79 -11.93 15.61
C TRP A 275 0.74 -11.14 16.40
N ARG A 276 0.39 -11.60 17.62
CA ARG A 276 -0.51 -10.86 18.51
C ARG A 276 0.03 -9.45 18.79
N ARG A 277 1.32 -9.33 19.07
CA ARG A 277 1.97 -8.03 19.27
C ARG A 277 1.86 -7.14 18.03
N LYS A 278 2.06 -7.67 16.82
CA LYS A 278 1.88 -6.89 15.58
C LYS A 278 0.44 -6.41 15.38
N VAL A 279 -0.54 -7.22 15.74
CA VAL A 279 -1.96 -6.82 15.71
C VAL A 279 -2.24 -5.71 16.74
N GLU A 280 -1.69 -5.82 17.95
CA GLU A 280 -1.78 -4.76 18.96
C GLU A 280 -1.16 -3.44 18.48
N LEU A 281 0.03 -3.48 17.86
CA LEU A 281 0.67 -2.30 17.28
C LEU A 281 -0.18 -1.68 16.17
N LEU A 282 -0.78 -2.49 15.30
CA LEU A 282 -1.71 -2.00 14.28
C LEU A 282 -2.94 -1.34 14.90
N ASP A 283 -3.50 -1.94 15.95
CA ASP A 283 -4.62 -1.35 16.67
C ASP A 283 -4.20 -0.03 17.34
N MET A 284 -2.98 0.11 17.86
CA MET A 284 -2.48 1.41 18.36
C MET A 284 -2.34 2.47 17.25
N LEU A 285 -1.96 2.07 16.03
CA LEU A 285 -1.75 2.98 14.90
C LEU A 285 -3.02 3.30 14.10
N SER A 286 -4.06 2.47 14.25
CA SER A 286 -5.29 2.54 13.48
C SER A 286 -6.44 2.06 14.36
N ASN A 287 -7.01 2.91 15.23
CA ASN A 287 -8.04 2.55 16.24
C ASN A 287 -9.33 3.36 16.19
N ASN A 288 -9.47 4.32 15.29
CA ASN A 288 -10.58 5.27 15.32
C ASN A 288 -11.86 4.75 14.65
N ASP A 289 -12.42 3.66 15.20
CA ASP A 289 -13.68 3.05 14.76
C ASP A 289 -14.94 3.88 15.06
N GLY A 290 -14.81 5.17 15.41
CA GLY A 290 -15.90 6.02 15.91
C GLY A 290 -15.86 7.47 15.42
N ASN A 291 -16.41 8.41 16.19
CA ASN A 291 -16.54 9.83 15.85
C ASN A 291 -15.21 10.61 15.80
N LEU A 292 -14.09 9.96 16.12
CA LEU A 292 -12.79 10.63 16.18
C LEU A 292 -12.35 11.03 14.77
N ALA A 293 -11.86 12.26 14.66
CA ALA A 293 -11.43 12.78 13.38
C ALA A 293 -10.15 12.09 12.86
N THR A 294 -9.30 11.62 13.77
CA THR A 294 -7.95 11.05 13.59
C THR A 294 -7.78 9.79 14.45
N SER A 295 -6.73 8.98 14.22
CA SER A 295 -6.37 7.88 15.13
C SER A 295 -5.90 8.46 16.47
N ASP A 296 -6.24 7.78 17.58
CA ASP A 296 -5.70 8.13 18.90
C ASP A 296 -4.40 7.34 19.14
N THR A 297 -3.27 8.00 18.94
CA THR A 297 -1.96 7.37 19.10
C THR A 297 -1.30 7.69 20.44
N SER A 298 -2.08 8.13 21.44
CA SER A 298 -1.58 8.40 22.79
C SER A 298 -0.91 7.19 23.47
N ALA A 299 -1.28 5.97 23.05
CA ALA A 299 -0.67 4.73 23.52
C ALA A 299 0.71 4.42 22.89
N VAL A 300 1.15 5.18 21.87
CA VAL A 300 2.44 4.99 21.21
C VAL A 300 3.54 5.67 22.04
N THR A 301 4.12 4.91 22.96
CA THR A 301 5.23 5.37 23.81
C THR A 301 6.57 5.40 23.07
N PRO A 302 7.63 6.03 23.62
CA PRO A 302 8.97 5.97 23.04
C PRO A 302 9.48 4.54 22.79
N GLU A 303 9.17 3.60 23.68
CA GLU A 303 9.55 2.19 23.55
C GLU A 303 8.82 1.54 22.36
N VAL A 304 7.54 1.86 22.16
CA VAL A 304 6.77 1.40 21.01
C VAL A 304 7.32 1.99 19.71
N LEU A 305 7.75 3.27 19.71
CA LEU A 305 8.39 3.87 18.55
C LEU A 305 9.71 3.18 18.18
N ASP A 306 10.51 2.80 19.17
CA ASP A 306 11.76 2.08 18.93
C ASP A 306 11.51 0.66 18.40
N GLU A 307 10.47 -0.01 18.89
CA GLU A 307 9.98 -1.29 18.34
C GLU A 307 9.57 -1.15 16.87
N LEU A 308 8.76 -0.13 16.54
CA LEU A 308 8.34 0.15 15.16
C LEU A 308 9.54 0.47 14.25
N ARG A 309 10.48 1.30 14.71
CA ARG A 309 11.69 1.63 13.94
C ARG A 309 12.57 0.42 13.70
N ALA A 310 12.69 -0.47 14.68
CA ALA A 310 13.44 -1.72 14.53
C ALA A 310 12.82 -2.59 13.43
N GLY A 311 11.51 -2.78 13.43
CA GLY A 311 10.84 -3.55 12.37
C GLY A 311 10.83 -2.85 11.01
N CYS A 312 10.86 -1.51 10.94
CA CYS A 312 11.11 -0.80 9.69
C CYS A 312 12.52 -1.07 9.14
N ARG A 313 13.54 -1.14 9.99
CA ARG A 313 14.91 -1.50 9.54
C ARG A 313 14.93 -2.94 9.01
N GLU A 314 14.34 -3.89 9.73
CA GLU A 314 14.19 -5.27 9.26
C GLU A 314 13.49 -5.35 7.90
N LEU A 315 12.39 -4.59 7.70
CA LEU A 315 11.68 -4.50 6.43
C LEU A 315 12.55 -3.98 5.29
N LEU A 316 13.40 -2.98 5.55
CA LEU A 316 14.23 -2.33 4.53
C LEU A 316 15.51 -3.11 4.22
N GLU A 317 15.93 -4.01 5.11
CA GLU A 317 17.08 -4.91 4.94
C GLU A 317 16.73 -6.22 4.23
N LEU A 318 15.43 -6.51 4.06
CA LEU A 318 14.88 -7.73 3.47
C LEU A 318 15.22 -7.86 1.98
#